data_AF-A0A3D0FNR8-F1
#
_entry.id   AF-A0A3D0FNR8-F1
#
_cell.length_a   1.000
_cell.length_b   1.000
_cell.length_c   1.000
_cell.angle_alpha   90.00
_cell.angle_beta   90.00
_cell.angle_gamma   90.00
#
_symmetry.space_group_name_H-M   'P 1'
#
loop_
_entity.id
_entity.type
_entity.pdbx_description
1 polymer ?
#
loop_
_entity_poly.entity_id
_entity_poly.type
_entity_poly.pdbx_seq_one_letter_code
_entity_poly.pdbx_strand_id
1 'polypeptide(L)'
;MSNLNVSLSPHVHSGNSVRKSMLDVLIALAPALCVSFYYYGLGAVVVTLTSVVSCVLFEYLIEKFILKTEVRIGDLSAVLTGVLLAFNVP
;
A
#
# COMPACT_ATOMS: atom_id res chain seq x y z
N MET A 1 -3.32 44.37 13.67
CA MET A 1 -3.89 43.27 12.87
C MET A 1 -4.05 42.04 13.73
N SER A 2 -5.29 41.55 13.88
CA SER A 2 -5.64 40.35 14.62
C SER A 2 -5.18 39.09 13.88
N ASN A 3 -4.39 38.25 14.56
CA ASN A 3 -3.99 36.93 14.07
C ASN A 3 -5.20 35.97 14.10
N LEU A 4 -5.84 35.77 12.96
CA LEU A 4 -6.85 34.73 12.76
C LEU A 4 -6.14 33.37 12.72
N ASN A 5 -6.01 32.72 13.88
CA ASN A 5 -5.60 31.33 13.95
C ASN A 5 -6.75 30.46 13.47
N VAL A 6 -6.75 30.12 12.18
CA VAL A 6 -7.61 29.08 11.61
C VAL A 6 -7.16 27.76 12.23
N SER A 7 -7.72 27.43 13.38
CA SER A 7 -7.58 26.11 13.99
C SER A 7 -8.22 25.11 13.04
N LEU A 8 -7.39 24.44 12.24
CA LEU A 8 -7.75 23.19 11.59
C LEU A 8 -8.46 22.33 12.64
N SER A 9 -9.63 21.78 12.30
CA SER A 9 -10.32 20.83 13.17
C SER A 9 -9.30 19.78 13.62
N PRO A 10 -9.23 19.44 14.92
CA PRO A 10 -8.20 18.56 15.45
C PRO A 10 -8.42 17.12 14.97
N HIS A 11 -8.13 16.88 13.69
CA HIS A 11 -8.02 15.56 13.07
C HIS A 11 -6.67 14.91 13.42
N VAL A 12 -5.94 15.48 14.39
CA VAL A 12 -4.67 14.97 14.92
C VAL A 12 -4.87 14.04 16.12
N HIS A 13 -6.11 13.78 16.55
CA HIS A 13 -6.40 12.88 17.68
C HIS A 13 -6.66 11.42 17.29
N SER A 14 -6.48 11.06 16.02
CA SER A 14 -6.65 9.67 15.61
C SER A 14 -5.29 8.98 15.60
N GLY A 15 -5.05 8.06 16.53
CA GLY A 15 -3.93 7.09 16.49
C GLY A 15 -4.00 6.10 15.30
N ASN A 16 -4.69 6.51 14.24
CA ASN A 16 -4.87 5.80 12.98
C ASN A 16 -3.71 6.14 12.06
N SER A 17 -2.62 5.38 12.21
CA SER A 17 -1.49 5.44 11.29
C SER A 17 -1.87 4.85 9.94
N VAL A 18 -1.36 5.44 8.85
CA VAL A 18 -1.51 4.95 7.47
C VAL A 18 -1.22 3.45 7.38
N ARG A 19 -0.15 3.01 8.05
CA ARG A 19 0.24 1.59 8.13
C ARG A 19 -0.88 0.68 8.65
N LYS A 20 -1.66 1.12 9.65
CA LYS A 20 -2.77 0.31 10.19
C LYS A 20 -3.87 0.15 9.15
N SER A 21 -4.29 1.25 8.53
CA SER A 21 -5.33 1.20 7.51
C SER A 21 -4.91 0.37 6.30
N MET A 22 -3.66 0.47 5.84
CA MET A 22 -3.16 -0.36 4.74
C MET A 22 -3.12 -1.84 5.10
N LEU A 23 -2.75 -2.16 6.36
CA LEU A 23 -2.74 -3.54 6.86
C LEU A 23 -4.17 -4.09 7.03
N ASP A 24 -5.13 -3.30 7.49
CA ASP A 24 -6.55 -3.69 7.58
C ASP A 24 -7.12 -4.03 6.20
N VAL A 25 -6.78 -3.25 5.17
CA VAL A 25 -7.17 -3.54 3.78
C VAL A 25 -6.52 -4.83 3.29
N LEU A 26 -5.25 -5.07 3.61
CA LEU A 26 -4.55 -6.30 3.24
C LEU A 26 -5.19 -7.54 3.89
N ILE A 27 -5.60 -7.44 5.16
CA ILE A 27 -6.33 -8.50 5.86
C ILE A 27 -7.70 -8.73 5.22
N ALA A 28 -8.41 -7.66 4.85
CA ALA A 28 -9.69 -7.78 4.15
C ALA A 28 -9.55 -8.44 2.76
N LEU A 29 -8.41 -8.27 2.09
CA LEU A 29 -8.09 -8.89 0.80
C LEU A 29 -7.62 -10.35 0.92
N ALA A 30 -7.12 -10.78 2.08
CA ALA A 30 -6.62 -12.15 2.29
C ALA A 30 -7.60 -13.27 1.85
N PRO A 31 -8.90 -13.26 2.22
CA PRO A 31 -9.83 -14.29 1.75
C PRO A 31 -10.03 -14.26 0.24
N ALA A 32 -10.05 -13.07 -0.38
CA ALA A 32 -10.14 -12.93 -1.83
C ALA A 32 -8.89 -13.49 -2.54
N LEU A 33 -7.70 -13.27 -1.95
CA LEU A 33 -6.42 -13.80 -2.43
C LEU A 33 -6.43 -15.34 -2.43
N CYS A 34 -6.92 -15.94 -1.34
CA CYS A 34 -7.06 -17.40 -1.24
C CYS A 34 -7.98 -17.98 -2.33
N VAL A 35 -9.13 -17.35 -2.57
CA VAL A 35 -10.05 -17.78 -3.63
C VAL A 35 -9.41 -17.60 -5.01
N SER A 36 -8.73 -16.49 -5.25
CA SER A 36 -8.03 -16.25 -6.51
C SER A 36 -6.98 -17.32 -6.80
N PHE A 37 -6.18 -17.73 -5.81
CA PHE A 37 -5.22 -18.83 -5.97
C PHE A 37 -5.88 -20.19 -6.19
N TYR A 38 -7.05 -20.44 -5.62
CA TYR A 38 -7.80 -21.67 -5.85
C TYR A 38 -8.33 -21.76 -7.29
N TYR A 39 -8.83 -20.66 -7.85
CA TYR A 39 -9.40 -20.64 -9.20
C TYR A 39 -8.34 -20.51 -10.31
N TYR A 40 -7.36 -19.63 -10.15
CA TYR A 40 -6.36 -19.32 -11.18
C TYR A 40 -5.05 -20.13 -11.03
N GLY A 41 -4.89 -20.86 -9.93
CA GLY A 41 -3.74 -21.75 -9.70
C GLY A 41 -2.39 -21.02 -9.59
N LEU A 42 -1.33 -21.68 -10.04
CA LEU A 42 0.06 -21.20 -9.96
C LEU A 42 0.32 -19.90 -10.72
N GLY A 43 -0.46 -19.61 -11.77
CA GLY A 43 -0.31 -18.39 -12.58
C GLY A 43 -0.54 -17.12 -11.75
N ALA A 44 -1.63 -17.09 -10.98
CA ALA A 44 -1.96 -15.95 -10.13
C ALA A 44 -0.91 -15.70 -9.05
N VAL A 45 -0.29 -16.77 -8.52
CA VAL A 45 0.78 -16.63 -7.52
C VAL A 45 1.99 -15.91 -8.12
N VAL A 46 2.44 -16.34 -9.31
CA VAL A 46 3.60 -15.74 -9.97
C VAL A 46 3.34 -14.27 -10.29
N VAL A 47 2.18 -13.95 -10.89
CA VAL A 47 1.80 -12.57 -11.23
C VAL A 47 1.76 -11.68 -9.98
N THR A 48 1.13 -12.17 -8.90
CA THR A 48 1.05 -11.44 -7.63
C THR A 48 2.43 -11.15 -7.07
N LEU A 49 3.31 -12.14 -7.04
CA LEU A 49 4.65 -12.03 -6.48
C LEU A 49 5.51 -11.06 -7.31
N THR A 50 5.49 -11.19 -8.64
CA THR A 50 6.23 -10.28 -9.54
C THR A 50 5.72 -8.85 -9.47
N SER A 51 4.40 -8.66 -9.35
CA SER A 51 3.77 -7.35 -9.25
C SER A 51 4.17 -6.65 -7.94
N VAL A 52 4.01 -7.33 -6.81
CA VAL A 52 4.36 -6.80 -5.48
C VAL A 52 5.86 -6.47 -5.40
N VAL A 53 6.73 -7.39 -5.83
CA VAL A 53 8.18 -7.16 -5.82
C VAL A 53 8.55 -5.97 -6.69
N SER A 54 7.95 -5.84 -7.89
CA SER A 54 8.20 -4.70 -8.77
C SER A 54 7.75 -3.39 -8.12
N CYS A 55 6.53 -3.33 -7.58
CA CYS A 55 6.02 -2.13 -6.91
C CYS A 55 6.90 -1.69 -5.73
N VAL A 56 7.31 -2.62 -4.87
CA VAL A 56 8.19 -2.31 -3.72
C VAL A 56 9.57 -1.84 -4.19
N LEU A 57 10.13 -2.49 -5.21
CA LEU A 57 11.42 -2.10 -5.78
C LEU A 57 11.36 -0.69 -6.37
N PHE A 58 10.32 -0.38 -7.16
CA PHE A 58 10.16 0.94 -7.77
C PHE A 58 9.91 2.03 -6.73
N GLU A 59 9.07 1.77 -5.72
CA GLU A 59 8.86 2.71 -4.61
C GLU A 59 10.19 3.02 -3.92
N TYR A 60 10.96 1.98 -3.58
CA TYR A 60 12.30 2.15 -3.00
C TYR A 60 13.24 2.97 -3.89
N LEU A 61 13.30 2.64 -5.18
CA LEU A 61 14.18 3.30 -6.12
C LEU A 61 13.80 4.76 -6.32
N ILE A 62 12.50 5.05 -6.45
CA ILE A 62 11.99 6.41 -6.65
C ILE A 62 12.23 7.26 -5.39
N GLU A 63 11.93 6.73 -4.21
CA GLU A 63 12.13 7.45 -2.95
C GLU A 63 13.62 7.73 -2.69
N LYS A 64 14.48 6.72 -2.91
CA LYS A 64 15.91 6.82 -2.63
C LYS A 64 16.66 7.64 -3.67
N PHE A 65 16.38 7.45 -4.96
CA PHE A 65 17.17 8.05 -6.05
C PHE A 65 16.56 9.32 -6.62
N ILE A 66 15.23 9.44 -6.68
CA ILE A 66 14.55 10.60 -7.29
C ILE A 66 14.17 11.62 -6.23
N LEU A 67 13.38 11.23 -5.23
CA LEU A 67 12.85 12.15 -4.22
C LEU A 67 13.85 12.47 -3.11
N LYS A 68 14.90 11.64 -2.92
CA LYS A 68 15.90 11.77 -1.85
C LYS A 68 15.25 11.98 -0.47
N THR A 69 14.12 11.34 -0.26
CA THR A 69 13.33 11.45 0.97
C THR A 69 13.50 10.19 1.82
N GLU A 70 12.95 10.20 3.03
CA GLU A 70 12.95 9.01 3.87
C GLU A 70 12.14 7.88 3.21
N VAL A 71 12.70 6.68 3.23
CA VAL A 71 12.11 5.50 2.58
C VAL A 71 10.84 5.09 3.34
N ARG A 72 9.68 5.15 2.68
CA ARG A 72 8.34 4.91 3.29
C ARG A 72 7.81 3.49 3.10
N ILE A 73 8.68 2.55 2.73
CA ILE A 73 8.34 1.11 2.58
C ILE A 73 7.58 0.55 3.80
N GLY A 74 7.77 1.13 4.99
CA GLY A 74 7.10 0.72 6.21
C GLY A 74 5.58 0.94 6.27
N ASP A 75 4.99 1.70 5.33
CA ASP A 75 3.56 2.02 5.30
C ASP A 75 2.69 0.95 4.62
N LEU A 76 3.28 -0.11 4.05
CA LEU A 76 2.62 -1.18 3.28
C LEU A 76 1.90 -0.73 1.99
N SER A 77 2.02 0.54 1.61
CA SER A 77 1.33 1.11 0.44
C SER A 77 1.74 0.42 -0.87
N ALA A 78 3.04 0.29 -1.16
CA ALA A 78 3.54 -0.43 -2.35
C ALA A 78 3.04 -1.88 -2.45
N VAL A 79 2.95 -2.57 -1.31
CA VAL A 79 2.49 -3.97 -1.27
C VAL A 79 1.02 -4.03 -1.66
N LEU A 80 0.18 -3.17 -1.06
CA LEU A 80 -1.23 -3.10 -1.39
C LEU A 80 -1.45 -2.77 -2.88
N THR A 81 -0.70 -1.81 -3.42
CA THR A 81 -0.75 -1.46 -4.85
C THR A 81 -0.40 -2.67 -5.73
N GLY A 82 0.67 -3.40 -5.42
CA GLY A 82 1.07 -4.58 -6.18
C GLY A 82 0.03 -5.70 -6.15
N VAL A 83 -0.61 -5.93 -4.99
CA VAL A 83 -1.71 -6.91 -4.84
C VAL A 83 -2.93 -6.51 -5.67
N LEU A 84 -3.33 -5.24 -5.60
CA LEU A 84 -4.47 -4.73 -6.37
C LEU A 84 -4.24 -4.79 -7.89
N LEU A 85 -3.00 -4.53 -8.32
CA LEU A 85 -2.61 -4.64 -9.72
C LEU A 85 -2.70 -6.09 -10.19
N ALA A 86 -2.21 -7.05 -9.39
CA ALA A 86 -2.27 -8.46 -9.71
C ALA A 86 -3.72 -8.97 -9.79
N PHE A 87 -4.64 -8.43 -8.99
CA PHE A 87 -6.06 -8.76 -9.07
C PHE A 87 -6.76 -8.22 -10.31
N ASN A 88 -6.24 -7.17 -10.94
CA ASN A 88 -6.80 -6.61 -12.17
C ASN A 88 -6.29 -7.30 -13.45
N VAL A 89 -5.24 -8.12 -13.36
CA VAL A 89 -4.66 -8.83 -14.50
C VAL A 89 -5.06 -10.31 -14.38
N PRO A 90 -6.01 -10.81 -15.20
CA PRO A 90 -6.51 -12.17 -15.13
C PRO A 90 -5.50 -13.22 -15.63
#